data_AF-X1ANN6-F1
#
_entry.id   AF-X1ANN6-F1
#
_cell.length_a   1.000
_cell.length_b   1.000
_cell.length_c   1.000
_cell.angle_alpha   90.00
_cell.angle_beta   90.00
_cell.angle_gamma   90.00
#
_symmetry.space_group_name_H-M   'P 1'
#
loop_
_entity.id
_entity.type
_entity.pdbx_description
1 polymer ?
#
loop_
_entity_poly.entity_id
_entity_poly.type
_entity_poly.pdbx_seq_one_letter_code
_entity_poly.pdbx_strand_id
1 'polypeptide(L)'
;NFKVSYTSHHGEAIELAQKAADKGIELIVSIGGDGTVNEIVNGIMKSKNDPSLGIIPLGWANDFIKTVNIPFDITQACQILVQGKIKKIDIGVINSQIYFANICGVGFDAEVAQLANQIKSKHPNLRILSAFIYVFATVKKLLSPFSYHNVKIKFDGQEIHSKILFIAISNGKIYGGRFKITPEAILDDGLLEICLVEEMGRFKYLSIIPKVFKGTHASIKGINFYRAKEVVIQSSEPVLAQVSGEVIEGQKNYIITLLPKSLKLIVP
;
A
#
# COMPACT_ATOMS: atom_id res chain seq x y z
N ASN A 1 24.97 -20.46 2.60
CA ASN A 1 25.07 -19.66 3.84
C ASN A 1 24.09 -18.51 3.77
N PHE A 2 23.18 -18.39 4.73
CA PHE A 2 22.30 -17.23 4.86
C PHE A 2 22.65 -16.45 6.12
N LYS A 3 22.40 -15.15 6.12
CA LYS A 3 22.54 -14.28 7.29
C LYS A 3 21.15 -13.88 7.78
N VAL A 4 20.91 -14.02 9.07
CA VAL A 4 19.65 -13.59 9.70
C VAL A 4 19.86 -12.25 10.38
N SER A 5 18.87 -11.37 10.31
CA SER A 5 18.83 -10.10 11.04
C SER A 5 17.44 -9.93 11.63
N TYR A 6 17.37 -9.51 12.90
CA TYR A 6 16.12 -9.30 13.62
C TYR A 6 15.88 -7.81 13.77
N THR A 7 14.62 -7.40 13.63
CA THR A 7 14.19 -6.03 13.85
C THR A 7 13.62 -5.88 15.26
N SER A 8 13.98 -4.79 15.93
CA SER A 8 13.60 -4.41 17.29
C SER A 8 12.61 -3.24 17.32
N HIS A 9 12.58 -2.42 16.27
CA HIS A 9 11.73 -1.25 16.15
C HIS A 9 11.33 -0.98 14.70
N HIS A 10 10.32 -0.13 14.54
CA HIS A 10 9.84 0.33 13.23
C HIS A 10 10.92 1.14 12.51
N GLY A 11 11.10 0.88 11.21
CA GLY A 11 12.10 1.51 10.35
C GLY A 11 13.44 0.78 10.27
N GLU A 12 13.72 -0.15 11.20
CA GLU A 12 15.00 -0.86 11.23
C GLU A 12 15.20 -1.76 10.00
N ALA A 13 14.12 -2.32 9.44
CA ALA A 13 14.26 -3.18 8.26
C ALA A 13 14.68 -2.38 7.01
N ILE A 14 14.36 -1.07 6.95
CA ILE A 14 14.83 -0.17 5.89
C ILE A 14 16.37 -0.12 5.91
N GLU A 15 16.95 0.16 7.08
CA GLU A 15 18.39 0.27 7.22
C GLU A 15 19.11 -1.06 6.94
N LEU A 16 18.58 -2.16 7.48
CA LEU A 16 19.15 -3.49 7.29
C LEU A 16 19.13 -3.91 5.82
N ALA A 17 18.01 -3.67 5.12
CA ALA A 17 17.87 -3.98 3.71
C ALA A 17 18.80 -3.13 2.84
N GLN A 18 18.88 -1.81 3.12
CA GLN A 18 19.82 -0.93 2.40
C GLN A 18 21.27 -1.38 2.62
N LYS A 19 21.68 -1.62 3.87
CA LYS A 19 23.04 -2.10 4.21
C LYS A 19 23.36 -3.46 3.56
N ALA A 20 22.37 -4.35 3.44
CA ALA A 20 22.55 -5.63 2.75
C ALA A 20 22.72 -5.44 1.24
N ALA A 21 21.85 -4.64 0.63
CA ALA A 21 21.93 -4.30 -0.79
C ALA A 21 23.26 -3.62 -1.15
N ASP A 22 23.70 -2.63 -0.36
CA ASP A 22 24.98 -1.92 -0.58
C ASP A 22 26.21 -2.83 -0.45
N LYS A 23 26.08 -3.95 0.29
CA LYS A 23 27.12 -4.99 0.41
C LYS A 23 27.11 -6.01 -0.73
N GLY A 24 26.24 -5.84 -1.72
CA GLY A 24 26.12 -6.74 -2.87
C GLY A 24 25.41 -8.05 -2.55
N ILE A 25 24.59 -8.09 -1.49
CA ILE A 25 23.68 -9.23 -1.28
C ILE A 25 22.66 -9.25 -2.42
N GLU A 26 22.53 -10.37 -3.12
CA GLU A 26 21.66 -10.49 -4.30
C GLU A 26 20.21 -10.83 -3.98
N LEU A 27 19.94 -11.37 -2.79
CA LEU A 27 18.62 -11.79 -2.32
C LEU A 27 18.39 -11.36 -0.87
N ILE A 28 17.35 -10.56 -0.64
CA ILE A 28 16.87 -10.17 0.68
C ILE A 28 15.51 -10.84 0.89
N VAL A 29 15.38 -11.62 1.96
CA VAL A 29 14.12 -12.32 2.28
C VAL A 29 13.42 -11.61 3.44
N SER A 30 12.21 -11.11 3.18
CA SER A 30 11.31 -10.61 4.21
C SER A 30 10.65 -11.76 4.95
N ILE A 31 10.70 -11.74 6.28
CA ILE A 31 9.98 -12.68 7.14
C ILE A 31 9.06 -11.84 8.03
N GLY A 32 7.81 -11.65 7.62
CA GLY A 32 6.92 -10.67 8.25
C GLY A 32 5.63 -10.41 7.50
N GLY A 33 5.01 -9.27 7.78
CA GLY A 33 3.80 -8.80 7.09
C GLY A 33 4.09 -7.67 6.10
N ASP A 34 3.04 -7.01 5.60
CA ASP A 34 3.15 -5.93 4.62
C ASP A 34 4.05 -4.77 5.07
N GLY A 35 4.04 -4.43 6.37
CA GLY A 35 4.93 -3.38 6.92
C GLY A 35 6.40 -3.75 6.77
N THR A 36 6.79 -4.97 7.16
CA THR A 36 8.17 -5.47 6.99
C THR A 36 8.57 -5.52 5.52
N VAL A 37 7.66 -5.94 4.64
CA VAL A 37 7.88 -5.91 3.19
C VAL A 37 8.09 -4.48 2.71
N ASN A 38 7.25 -3.53 3.13
CA ASN A 38 7.34 -2.13 2.72
C ASN A 38 8.65 -1.47 3.19
N GLU A 39 9.07 -1.73 4.43
CA GLU A 39 10.35 -1.24 4.94
C GLU A 39 11.53 -1.80 4.12
N ILE A 40 11.54 -3.11 3.82
CA ILE A 40 12.59 -3.71 3.00
C ILE A 40 12.60 -3.13 1.59
N VAL A 41 11.42 -2.93 0.97
CA VAL A 41 11.32 -2.25 -0.33
C VAL A 41 11.95 -0.86 -0.27
N ASN A 42 11.62 -0.05 0.74
CA ASN A 42 12.22 1.27 0.91
C ASN A 42 13.74 1.21 1.10
N GLY A 43 14.27 0.20 1.79
CA GLY A 43 15.71 -0.01 1.93
C GLY A 43 16.40 -0.39 0.62
N ILE A 44 15.80 -1.32 -0.14
CA ILE A 44 16.29 -1.73 -1.47
C ILE A 44 16.31 -0.54 -2.43
N MET A 45 15.22 0.22 -2.50
CA MET A 45 15.08 1.34 -3.42
C MET A 45 16.02 2.53 -3.12
N LYS A 46 16.62 2.57 -1.92
CA LYS A 46 17.66 3.56 -1.56
C LYS A 46 19.07 3.12 -1.96
N SER A 47 19.27 1.85 -2.31
CA SER A 47 20.57 1.34 -2.77
C SER A 47 20.77 1.59 -4.26
N LYS A 48 22.03 1.58 -4.71
CA LYS A 48 22.38 1.55 -6.13
C LYS A 48 22.34 0.13 -6.73
N ASN A 49 22.32 -0.88 -5.87
CA ASN A 49 22.22 -2.28 -6.27
C ASN A 49 20.75 -2.71 -6.32
N ASP A 50 20.45 -3.77 -7.07
CA ASP A 50 19.09 -4.24 -7.34
C ASP A 50 18.86 -5.70 -6.89
N PRO A 51 18.97 -5.98 -5.57
CA PRO A 51 18.69 -7.31 -5.04
C PRO A 51 17.26 -7.75 -5.32
N SER A 52 17.08 -9.06 -5.41
CA SER A 52 15.75 -9.67 -5.42
C SER A 52 15.16 -9.67 -4.02
N LEU A 53 13.85 -9.44 -3.94
CA LEU A 53 13.06 -9.58 -2.74
C LEU A 53 12.39 -10.96 -2.73
N GLY A 54 12.61 -11.72 -1.66
CA GLY A 54 11.83 -12.90 -1.30
C GLY A 54 10.89 -12.60 -0.14
N ILE A 55 9.78 -13.35 -0.01
CA ILE A 55 8.81 -13.12 1.07
C ILE A 55 8.39 -14.45 1.70
N ILE A 56 8.48 -14.51 3.03
CA ILE A 56 7.88 -15.53 3.89
C ILE A 56 6.78 -14.83 4.71
N PRO A 57 5.50 -15.11 4.44
CA PRO A 57 4.40 -14.38 5.03
C PRO A 57 4.12 -14.81 6.48
N LEU A 58 4.40 -13.93 7.44
CA LEU A 58 4.04 -14.09 8.85
C LEU A 58 3.09 -13.00 9.36
N GLY A 59 2.69 -12.06 8.48
CA GLY A 59 1.71 -11.04 8.83
C GLY A 59 0.27 -11.54 8.83
N TRP A 60 -0.65 -10.66 9.23
CA TRP A 60 -2.07 -10.97 9.36
C TRP A 60 -2.91 -10.45 8.18
N ALA A 61 -2.62 -9.24 7.69
CA ALA A 61 -3.34 -8.64 6.55
C ALA A 61 -2.79 -9.18 5.23
N ASN A 62 -1.49 -9.04 4.99
CA ASN A 62 -0.77 -9.62 3.85
C ASN A 62 -1.37 -9.21 2.50
N ASP A 63 -1.72 -7.94 2.36
CA ASP A 63 -2.40 -7.37 1.19
C ASP A 63 -1.54 -7.41 -0.08
N PHE A 64 -0.26 -7.03 0.04
CA PHE A 64 0.67 -7.11 -1.08
C PHE A 64 0.97 -8.57 -1.43
N ILE A 65 1.16 -9.41 -0.41
CA ILE A 65 1.45 -10.84 -0.53
C ILE A 65 0.30 -11.57 -1.27
N LYS A 66 -0.95 -11.24 -0.96
CA LYS A 66 -2.14 -11.71 -1.71
C LYS A 66 -2.10 -11.25 -3.17
N THR A 67 -1.69 -10.01 -3.41
CA THR A 67 -1.61 -9.45 -4.78
C THR A 67 -0.57 -10.20 -5.62
N VAL A 68 0.54 -10.63 -5.03
CA VAL A 68 1.61 -11.39 -5.71
C VAL A 68 1.43 -12.91 -5.64
N ASN A 69 0.31 -13.40 -5.09
CA ASN A 69 -0.06 -14.81 -4.98
C ASN A 69 0.93 -15.69 -4.21
N ILE A 70 1.65 -15.13 -3.24
CA ILE A 70 2.53 -15.94 -2.38
C ILE A 70 1.66 -16.68 -1.34
N PRO A 71 1.81 -18.02 -1.21
CA PRO A 71 1.02 -18.83 -0.29
C PRO A 71 1.38 -18.53 1.18
N PHE A 72 0.39 -18.61 2.07
CA PHE A 72 0.59 -18.40 3.51
C PHE A 72 1.31 -19.55 4.21
N ASP A 73 1.34 -20.73 3.60
CA ASP A 73 2.09 -21.86 4.13
C ASP A 73 3.60 -21.58 3.99
N ILE A 74 4.29 -21.60 5.12
CA ILE A 74 5.72 -21.26 5.20
C ILE A 74 6.55 -22.22 4.34
N THR A 75 6.18 -23.49 4.29
CA THR A 75 6.91 -24.49 3.49
C THR A 75 6.79 -24.19 2.01
N GLN A 76 5.58 -23.87 1.54
CA GLN A 76 5.34 -23.46 0.15
C GLN A 76 6.04 -22.14 -0.20
N ALA A 77 6.04 -21.16 0.71
CA ALA A 77 6.77 -19.91 0.51
C ALA A 77 8.28 -20.16 0.38
N CYS A 78 8.86 -21.04 1.21
CA CYS A 78 10.25 -21.47 1.10
C CYS A 78 10.53 -22.20 -0.23
N GLN A 79 9.60 -23.03 -0.72
CA GLN A 79 9.76 -23.70 -2.02
C GLN A 79 9.83 -22.69 -3.18
N ILE A 80 9.02 -21.62 -3.14
CA ILE A 80 9.09 -20.53 -4.12
C ILE A 80 10.46 -19.85 -4.10
N LEU A 81 11.02 -19.61 -2.91
CA LEU A 81 12.37 -19.04 -2.78
C LEU A 81 13.45 -19.94 -3.40
N VAL A 82 13.33 -21.26 -3.23
CA VAL A 82 14.26 -22.23 -3.83
C VAL A 82 14.10 -22.31 -5.35
N GLN A 83 12.87 -22.20 -5.86
CA GLN A 83 12.62 -22.16 -7.31
C GLN A 83 13.21 -20.90 -7.96
N GLY A 84 13.25 -19.78 -7.22
CA GLY A 84 14.02 -18.58 -7.61
C GLY A 84 13.48 -17.87 -8.85
N LYS A 85 12.21 -18.06 -9.21
CA LYS A 85 11.58 -17.39 -10.35
C LYS A 85 11.40 -15.90 -10.04
N ILE A 86 12.06 -15.06 -10.82
CA ILE A 86 12.05 -13.61 -10.62
C ILE A 86 11.09 -12.95 -11.60
N LYS A 87 10.24 -12.07 -11.08
CA LYS A 87 9.46 -11.09 -11.85
C LYS A 87 9.90 -9.69 -11.44
N LYS A 88 10.04 -8.78 -12.41
CA LYS A 88 10.22 -7.35 -12.11
C LYS A 88 8.84 -6.70 -11.98
N ILE A 89 8.66 -5.94 -10.90
CA ILE A 89 7.43 -5.18 -10.64
C ILE A 89 7.75 -3.70 -10.53
N ASP A 90 6.73 -2.89 -10.77
CA ASP A 90 6.78 -1.45 -10.63
C ASP A 90 6.70 -1.04 -9.16
N ILE A 91 7.27 0.12 -8.84
CA ILE A 91 7.23 0.69 -7.49
C ILE A 91 6.73 2.12 -7.56
N GLY A 92 5.70 2.43 -6.78
CA GLY A 92 5.25 3.80 -6.60
C GLY A 92 6.17 4.57 -5.68
N VAL A 93 6.33 5.86 -5.91
CA VAL A 93 7.11 6.76 -5.05
C VAL A 93 6.33 8.05 -4.80
N ILE A 94 6.32 8.47 -3.53
CA ILE A 94 5.70 9.71 -3.08
C ILE A 94 6.81 10.72 -2.80
N ASN A 95 6.70 11.90 -3.41
CA ASN A 95 7.61 13.04 -3.24
C ASN A 95 9.09 12.64 -3.36
N SER A 96 9.39 11.66 -4.22
CA SER A 96 10.72 11.10 -4.47
C SER A 96 11.44 10.53 -3.23
N GLN A 97 10.70 10.19 -2.17
CA GLN A 97 11.29 9.80 -0.88
C GLN A 97 10.71 8.51 -0.29
N ILE A 98 9.39 8.29 -0.43
CA ILE A 98 8.68 7.18 0.19
C ILE A 98 8.21 6.22 -0.89
N TYR A 99 8.69 4.98 -0.84
CA TYR A 99 8.38 3.94 -1.82
C TYR A 99 7.22 3.06 -1.36
N PHE A 100 6.41 2.59 -2.30
CA PHE A 100 5.34 1.63 -2.04
C PHE A 100 5.19 0.61 -3.17
N ALA A 101 5.05 -0.66 -2.79
CA ALA A 101 4.83 -1.75 -3.75
C ALA A 101 3.34 -2.05 -3.98
N ASN A 102 2.46 -1.61 -3.07
CA ASN A 102 1.04 -1.94 -3.11
C ASN A 102 0.18 -0.70 -3.34
N ILE A 103 -0.16 0.04 -2.27
CA ILE A 103 -1.11 1.16 -2.32
C ILE A 103 -0.63 2.32 -1.44
N CYS A 104 -0.80 3.54 -1.95
CA CYS A 104 -0.81 4.79 -1.21
C CYS A 104 -2.24 5.34 -1.16
N GLY A 105 -2.71 5.73 0.02
CA GLY A 105 -3.99 6.42 0.21
C GLY A 105 -3.79 7.85 0.70
N VAL A 106 -4.54 8.82 0.15
CA VAL A 106 -4.54 10.22 0.60
C VAL A 106 -5.97 10.61 1.02
N GLY A 107 -6.14 11.09 2.25
CA GLY A 107 -7.43 11.44 2.85
C GLY A 107 -7.94 10.42 3.87
N PHE A 108 -9.25 10.14 3.84
CA PHE A 108 -9.94 9.30 4.84
C PHE A 108 -9.29 7.95 5.13
N ASP A 109 -8.69 7.28 4.15
CA ASP A 109 -7.99 6.01 4.36
C ASP A 109 -6.82 6.16 5.35
N ALA A 110 -6.06 7.26 5.28
CA ALA A 110 -5.00 7.54 6.24
C ALA A 110 -5.54 7.75 7.66
N GLU A 111 -6.72 8.39 7.79
CA GLU A 111 -7.39 8.52 9.09
C GLU A 111 -7.86 7.15 9.65
N VAL A 112 -8.29 6.24 8.77
CA VAL A 112 -8.63 4.86 9.13
C VAL A 112 -7.37 4.10 9.59
N ALA A 113 -6.26 4.22 8.87
CA ALA A 113 -4.98 3.61 9.25
C ALA A 113 -4.49 4.12 10.60
N GLN A 114 -4.61 5.43 10.85
CA GLN A 114 -4.29 6.05 12.14
C GLN A 114 -5.13 5.44 13.27
N LEU A 115 -6.45 5.35 13.10
CA LEU A 115 -7.35 4.76 14.09
C LEU A 115 -7.05 3.26 14.31
N ALA A 116 -6.81 2.50 13.23
CA ALA A 116 -6.46 1.08 13.31
C ALA A 116 -5.17 0.87 14.10
N ASN A 117 -4.15 1.72 13.89
CA ASN A 117 -2.87 1.64 14.61
C ASN A 117 -3.02 2.00 16.09
N GLN A 118 -3.84 3.01 16.41
CA GLN A 118 -4.18 3.33 17.80
C GLN A 118 -4.86 2.15 18.52
N ILE A 119 -5.80 1.47 17.85
CA ILE A 119 -6.46 0.27 18.41
C ILE A 119 -5.44 -0.85 18.64
N LYS A 120 -4.58 -1.16 17.66
CA LYS A 120 -3.54 -2.20 17.77
C LYS A 120 -2.51 -1.90 18.86
N SER A 121 -2.20 -0.62 19.09
CA SER A 121 -1.29 -0.19 20.15
C SER A 121 -1.91 -0.38 21.53
N LYS A 122 -3.18 0.01 21.71
CA LYS A 122 -3.92 -0.16 22.97
C LYS A 122 -4.26 -1.61 23.29
N HIS A 123 -4.46 -2.45 22.26
CA HIS A 123 -4.83 -3.85 22.40
C HIS A 123 -3.93 -4.75 21.55
N PRO A 124 -2.69 -5.04 22.00
CA PRO A 124 -1.72 -5.84 21.23
C PRO A 124 -2.25 -7.23 20.84
N ASN A 125 -3.07 -7.84 21.68
CA ASN A 125 -3.68 -9.16 21.43
C ASN A 125 -4.59 -9.16 20.20
N LEU A 126 -5.15 -8.00 19.80
CA LEU A 126 -6.01 -7.88 18.62
C LEU A 126 -5.23 -7.77 17.32
N ARG A 127 -3.89 -7.69 17.34
CA ARG A 127 -3.06 -7.69 16.12
C ARG A 127 -3.33 -8.90 15.24
N ILE A 128 -3.72 -10.01 15.86
CA ILE A 128 -4.16 -11.26 15.21
C ILE A 128 -5.36 -11.05 14.26
N LEU A 129 -6.18 -10.06 14.56
CA LEU A 129 -7.38 -9.68 13.81
C LEU A 129 -7.16 -8.43 12.97
N SER A 130 -5.92 -8.11 12.57
CA SER A 130 -5.60 -6.83 11.92
C SER A 130 -6.50 -6.50 10.72
N ALA A 131 -6.84 -7.48 9.89
CA ALA A 131 -7.76 -7.32 8.77
C ALA A 131 -9.15 -6.84 9.25
N PHE A 132 -9.68 -7.43 10.33
CA PHE A 132 -10.96 -7.01 10.92
C PHE A 132 -10.87 -5.64 11.60
N ILE A 133 -9.70 -5.29 12.19
CA ILE A 133 -9.48 -3.97 12.77
C ILE A 133 -9.62 -2.88 11.71
N TYR A 134 -9.08 -3.06 10.50
CA TYR A 134 -9.25 -2.08 9.43
C TYR A 134 -10.71 -1.89 9.06
N VAL A 135 -11.47 -2.97 8.86
CA VAL A 135 -12.90 -2.90 8.57
C VAL A 135 -13.66 -2.18 9.69
N PHE A 136 -13.38 -2.53 10.94
CA PHE A 136 -13.99 -1.88 12.10
C PHE A 136 -13.62 -0.40 12.18
N ALA A 137 -12.36 -0.05 11.96
CA ALA A 137 -11.89 1.34 11.94
C ALA A 137 -12.56 2.14 10.81
N THR A 138 -12.72 1.56 9.62
CA THR A 138 -13.48 2.17 8.51
C THR A 138 -14.91 2.48 8.93
N VAL A 139 -15.64 1.49 9.45
CA VAL A 139 -17.04 1.68 9.88
C VAL A 139 -17.14 2.70 11.02
N LYS A 140 -16.30 2.57 12.05
CA LYS A 140 -16.27 3.50 13.17
C LYS A 140 -15.97 4.93 12.72
N LYS A 141 -15.04 5.11 11.77
CA LYS A 141 -14.67 6.41 11.26
C LYS A 141 -15.78 7.03 10.40
N LEU A 142 -16.45 6.24 9.57
CA LEU A 142 -17.64 6.66 8.80
C LEU A 142 -18.83 7.08 9.68
N LEU A 143 -18.95 6.50 10.88
CA LEU A 143 -19.98 6.86 11.86
C LEU A 143 -19.59 8.03 12.77
N SER A 144 -18.34 8.48 12.71
CA SER A 144 -17.81 9.63 13.46
C SER A 144 -17.60 10.85 12.55
N PRO A 145 -17.24 12.03 13.08
CA PRO A 145 -16.82 13.15 12.24
C PRO A 145 -15.61 12.79 11.37
N PHE A 146 -15.75 13.02 10.07
CA PHE A 146 -14.69 12.90 9.06
C PHE A 146 -14.75 14.08 8.10
N SER A 147 -13.63 14.36 7.44
CA SER A 147 -13.49 15.50 6.55
C SER A 147 -13.58 15.10 5.08
N TYR A 148 -14.04 16.04 4.27
CA TYR A 148 -13.83 16.01 2.82
C TYR A 148 -12.72 16.98 2.47
N HIS A 149 -12.02 16.67 1.39
CA HIS A 149 -10.90 17.48 0.92
C HIS A 149 -11.19 18.00 -0.48
N ASN A 150 -11.16 19.32 -0.66
CA ASN A 150 -11.13 19.91 -1.99
C ASN A 150 -9.72 19.74 -2.54
N VAL A 151 -9.61 19.00 -3.64
CA VAL A 151 -8.34 18.67 -4.27
C VAL A 151 -8.35 19.02 -5.74
N LYS A 152 -7.21 19.50 -6.21
CA LYS A 152 -6.86 19.59 -7.62
C LYS A 152 -5.91 18.44 -7.93
N ILE A 153 -6.29 17.60 -8.88
CA ILE A 153 -5.54 16.40 -9.25
C ILE A 153 -5.13 16.53 -10.70
N LYS A 154 -3.83 16.38 -10.96
CA LYS A 154 -3.27 16.34 -12.31
C LYS A 154 -2.69 14.97 -12.57
N PHE A 155 -2.92 14.43 -13.76
CA PHE A 155 -2.35 13.16 -14.19
C PHE A 155 -2.35 13.07 -15.71
N ASP A 156 -1.23 12.66 -16.31
CA ASP A 156 -1.09 12.43 -17.77
C ASP A 156 -1.72 13.52 -18.66
N GLY A 157 -1.50 14.80 -18.31
CA GLY A 157 -2.01 15.95 -19.07
C GLY A 157 -3.48 16.33 -18.79
N GLN A 158 -4.17 15.59 -17.93
CA GLN A 158 -5.51 15.91 -17.46
C GLN A 158 -5.43 16.66 -16.12
N GLU A 159 -6.45 17.48 -15.86
CA GLU A 159 -6.64 18.16 -14.59
C GLU A 159 -8.11 18.06 -14.18
N ILE A 160 -8.34 17.63 -12.93
CA ILE A 160 -9.67 17.59 -12.33
C ILE A 160 -9.67 18.30 -10.99
N HIS A 161 -10.82 18.90 -10.66
CA HIS A 161 -11.09 19.49 -9.36
C HIS A 161 -12.23 18.69 -8.75
N SER A 162 -12.02 18.12 -7.57
CA SER A 162 -13.02 17.30 -6.91
C SER A 162 -12.98 17.47 -5.40
N LYS A 163 -14.12 17.25 -4.77
CA LYS A 163 -14.25 17.18 -3.33
C LYS A 163 -14.32 15.71 -2.93
N ILE A 164 -13.25 15.22 -2.31
CA ILE A 164 -13.03 13.80 -2.10
C ILE A 164 -13.17 13.40 -0.64
N LEU A 165 -13.59 12.15 -0.41
CA LEU A 165 -13.34 11.44 0.83
C LEU A 165 -11.87 10.99 0.89
N PHE A 166 -11.41 10.30 -0.16
CA PHE A 166 -10.02 9.91 -0.32
C PHE A 166 -9.71 9.56 -1.78
N ILE A 167 -8.42 9.45 -2.08
CA ILE A 167 -7.90 8.93 -3.33
C ILE A 167 -6.89 7.82 -3.03
N ALA A 168 -7.08 6.66 -3.65
CA ALA A 168 -6.12 5.55 -3.58
C ALA A 168 -5.33 5.50 -4.89
N ILE A 169 -4.00 5.44 -4.78
CA ILE A 169 -3.05 5.37 -5.89
C ILE A 169 -2.25 4.09 -5.67
N SER A 170 -2.29 3.18 -6.64
CA SER A 170 -1.89 1.79 -6.40
C SER A 170 -1.15 1.17 -7.57
N ASN A 171 -0.25 0.26 -7.24
CA ASN A 171 0.29 -0.75 -8.14
C ASN A 171 -0.38 -2.13 -7.90
N GLY A 172 -0.85 -2.37 -6.67
CA GLY A 172 -1.54 -3.61 -6.30
C GLY A 172 -3.04 -3.46 -6.10
N LYS A 173 -3.73 -4.59 -5.90
CA LYS A 173 -5.20 -4.68 -6.00
C LYS A 173 -5.92 -4.51 -4.67
N ILE A 174 -5.29 -4.95 -3.58
CA ILE A 174 -5.93 -5.20 -2.30
C ILE A 174 -5.32 -4.31 -1.23
N TYR A 175 -6.14 -3.74 -0.36
CA TYR A 175 -5.70 -3.11 0.89
C TYR A 175 -6.68 -3.37 2.05
N GLY A 176 -6.25 -3.08 3.27
CA GLY A 176 -7.07 -3.24 4.47
C GLY A 176 -7.53 -4.68 4.70
N GLY A 177 -6.73 -5.66 4.31
CA GLY A 177 -6.99 -7.10 4.43
C GLY A 177 -7.77 -7.71 3.27
N ARG A 178 -8.79 -7.03 2.72
CA ARG A 178 -9.70 -7.62 1.71
C ARG A 178 -10.34 -6.62 0.75
N PHE A 179 -10.14 -5.32 0.92
CA PHE A 179 -10.75 -4.33 0.04
C PHE A 179 -10.04 -4.34 -1.30
N LYS A 180 -10.73 -4.78 -2.36
CA LYS A 180 -10.22 -4.76 -3.72
C LYS A 180 -10.42 -3.37 -4.31
N ILE A 181 -9.66 -2.38 -3.86
CA ILE A 181 -9.91 -0.97 -4.20
C ILE A 181 -9.68 -0.69 -5.68
N THR A 182 -8.68 -1.34 -6.25
CA THR A 182 -8.25 -1.24 -7.65
C THR A 182 -8.14 -2.67 -8.22
N PRO A 183 -9.28 -3.33 -8.46
CA PRO A 183 -9.33 -4.76 -8.78
C PRO A 183 -8.58 -5.12 -10.09
N GLU A 184 -8.44 -4.15 -10.99
CA GLU A 184 -7.78 -4.29 -12.28
C GLU A 184 -6.29 -3.92 -12.27
N ALA A 185 -5.70 -3.59 -11.11
CA ALA A 185 -4.29 -3.21 -11.03
C ALA A 185 -3.34 -4.31 -11.54
N ILE A 186 -2.33 -3.91 -12.31
CA ILE A 186 -1.31 -4.81 -12.86
C ILE A 186 0.04 -4.32 -12.35
N LEU A 187 0.80 -5.21 -11.74
CA LEU A 187 2.01 -4.86 -10.98
C LEU A 187 3.20 -4.37 -11.82
N ASP A 188 3.16 -4.56 -13.15
CA ASP A 188 4.33 -4.46 -14.03
C ASP A 188 4.04 -3.88 -15.42
N ASP A 189 2.94 -3.14 -15.56
CA ASP A 189 2.53 -2.53 -16.84
C ASP A 189 2.88 -1.04 -16.99
N GLY A 190 3.55 -0.47 -15.99
CA GLY A 190 4.07 0.89 -16.02
C GLY A 190 3.02 1.96 -15.73
N LEU A 191 1.88 1.61 -15.13
CA LEU A 191 0.80 2.54 -14.79
C LEU A 191 0.37 2.41 -13.32
N LEU A 192 0.09 3.54 -12.67
CA LEU A 192 -0.61 3.59 -11.40
C LEU A 192 -2.12 3.50 -11.65
N GLU A 193 -2.80 2.64 -10.91
CA GLU A 193 -4.26 2.65 -10.80
C GLU A 193 -4.71 3.67 -9.75
N ILE A 194 -5.68 4.49 -10.11
CA ILE A 194 -6.21 5.58 -9.29
C ILE A 194 -7.68 5.31 -9.04
N CYS A 195 -8.07 5.14 -7.78
CA CYS A 195 -9.47 5.09 -7.35
C CYS A 195 -9.80 6.36 -6.56
N LEU A 196 -10.54 7.27 -7.20
CA LEU A 196 -11.04 8.49 -6.61
C LEU A 196 -12.40 8.22 -5.94
N VAL A 197 -12.51 8.51 -4.64
CA VAL A 197 -13.79 8.41 -3.92
C VAL A 197 -14.25 9.81 -3.54
N GLU A 198 -15.27 10.30 -4.24
CA GLU A 198 -15.86 11.62 -4.08
C GLU A 198 -16.77 11.71 -2.85
N GLU A 199 -17.17 12.94 -2.51
CA GLU A 199 -18.12 13.18 -1.43
C GLU A 199 -19.49 12.50 -1.68
N MET A 200 -19.99 11.82 -0.65
CA MET A 200 -21.25 11.08 -0.63
C MET A 200 -21.79 11.05 0.80
N GLY A 201 -23.08 10.77 0.97
CA GLY A 201 -23.64 10.56 2.30
C GLY A 201 -23.03 9.34 3.01
N ARG A 202 -22.82 9.42 4.33
CA ARG A 202 -22.21 8.36 5.14
C ARG A 202 -22.81 6.96 4.95
N PHE A 203 -24.14 6.89 4.82
CA PHE A 203 -24.85 5.64 4.60
C PHE A 203 -24.56 5.03 3.22
N LYS A 204 -24.27 5.88 2.22
CA LYS A 204 -23.84 5.41 0.92
C LYS A 204 -22.46 4.74 1.01
N TYR A 205 -21.50 5.33 1.73
CA TYR A 205 -20.19 4.67 1.98
C TYR A 205 -20.35 3.32 2.66
N LEU A 206 -21.19 3.23 3.70
CA LEU A 206 -21.44 1.97 4.39
C LEU A 206 -22.07 0.92 3.44
N SER A 207 -23.01 1.34 2.58
CA SER A 207 -23.69 0.46 1.63
C SER A 207 -22.77 -0.09 0.52
N ILE A 208 -21.67 0.59 0.20
CA ILE A 208 -20.76 0.17 -0.88
C ILE A 208 -19.65 -0.78 -0.39
N ILE A 209 -19.41 -0.88 0.92
CA ILE A 209 -18.36 -1.76 1.50
C ILE A 209 -18.42 -3.20 0.93
N PRO A 210 -19.59 -3.87 0.84
CA PRO A 210 -19.67 -5.20 0.24
C PRO A 210 -19.24 -5.24 -1.24
N LYS A 211 -19.48 -4.17 -2.00
CA LYS A 211 -19.05 -4.06 -3.40
C LYS A 211 -17.54 -3.87 -3.51
N VAL A 212 -16.93 -3.10 -2.61
CA VAL A 212 -15.46 -2.92 -2.56
C VAL A 212 -14.75 -4.24 -2.20
N PHE A 213 -15.31 -5.05 -1.29
CA PHE A 213 -14.77 -6.40 -1.02
C PHE A 213 -14.84 -7.31 -2.25
N LYS A 214 -15.89 -7.17 -3.07
CA LYS A 214 -16.05 -7.93 -4.31
C LYS A 214 -15.23 -7.36 -5.47
N GLY A 215 -14.83 -6.09 -5.42
CA GLY A 215 -14.20 -5.35 -6.52
C GLY A 215 -15.20 -4.89 -7.58
N THR A 216 -16.48 -4.71 -7.22
CA THR A 216 -17.58 -4.37 -8.15
C THR A 216 -18.14 -2.97 -7.91
N HIS A 217 -17.32 -2.05 -7.41
CA HIS A 217 -17.70 -0.68 -7.03
C HIS A 217 -17.49 0.34 -8.15
N ALA A 218 -16.93 -0.05 -9.31
CA ALA A 218 -16.71 0.84 -10.46
C ALA A 218 -17.98 1.49 -11.01
N SER A 219 -19.14 0.86 -10.88
CA SER A 219 -20.41 1.41 -11.38
C SER A 219 -21.07 2.40 -10.41
N ILE A 220 -20.46 2.70 -9.26
CA ILE A 220 -21.06 3.57 -8.24
C ILE A 220 -20.75 5.03 -8.57
N LYS A 221 -21.80 5.85 -8.74
CA LYS A 221 -21.65 7.31 -8.87
C LYS A 221 -20.86 7.88 -7.69
N GLY A 222 -19.80 8.63 -7.97
CA GLY A 222 -18.87 9.17 -6.97
C GLY A 222 -17.64 8.28 -6.73
N ILE A 223 -17.47 7.20 -7.48
CA ILE A 223 -16.24 6.41 -7.55
C ILE A 223 -15.75 6.45 -8.98
N ASN A 224 -14.56 7.00 -9.20
CA ASN A 224 -13.97 7.13 -10.52
C ASN A 224 -12.63 6.41 -10.56
N PHE A 225 -12.33 5.81 -11.70
CA PHE A 225 -11.07 5.10 -11.95
C PHE A 225 -10.28 5.79 -13.04
N TYR A 226 -8.98 5.95 -12.81
CA TYR A 226 -8.03 6.49 -13.77
C TYR A 226 -6.74 5.68 -13.75
N ARG A 227 -5.93 5.84 -14.81
CA ARG A 227 -4.62 5.22 -14.94
C ARG A 227 -3.63 6.30 -15.35
N ALA A 228 -2.47 6.36 -14.70
CA ALA A 228 -1.46 7.36 -15.04
C ALA A 228 -0.04 6.96 -14.63
N LYS A 229 0.97 7.62 -15.21
CA LYS A 229 2.37 7.45 -14.78
C LYS A 229 2.75 8.38 -13.64
N GLU A 230 2.14 9.55 -13.62
CA GLU A 230 2.34 10.59 -12.61
C GLU A 230 0.99 11.13 -12.15
N VAL A 231 0.85 11.31 -10.84
CA VAL A 231 -0.31 11.90 -10.20
C VAL A 231 0.16 12.98 -9.25
N VAL A 232 -0.30 14.21 -9.47
CA VAL A 232 -0.06 15.34 -8.58
C VAL A 232 -1.37 15.72 -7.90
N ILE A 233 -1.41 15.64 -6.57
CA ILE A 233 -2.58 15.98 -5.76
C ILE A 233 -2.24 17.24 -4.97
N GLN A 234 -3.06 18.27 -5.12
CA GLN A 234 -2.89 19.56 -4.45
C GLN A 234 -4.16 19.88 -3.65
N SER A 235 -3.98 20.33 -2.41
CA SER A 235 -5.06 20.71 -1.49
C SER A 235 -4.77 22.04 -0.81
N SER A 236 -5.82 22.74 -0.38
CA SER A 236 -5.68 24.01 0.36
C SER A 236 -5.11 23.78 1.78
N GLU A 237 -5.51 22.67 2.40
CA GLU A 237 -5.10 22.25 3.74
C GLU A 237 -4.25 20.97 3.68
N PRO A 238 -3.39 20.71 4.68
CA PRO A 238 -2.65 19.46 4.76
C PRO A 238 -3.62 18.27 4.89
N VAL A 239 -3.44 17.25 4.05
CA VAL A 239 -4.26 16.03 4.06
C VAL A 239 -3.36 14.85 4.39
N LEU A 240 -3.74 13.98 5.33
CA LEU A 240 -2.95 12.80 5.68
C LEU A 240 -2.81 11.83 4.49
N ALA A 241 -1.69 11.13 4.44
CA ALA A 241 -1.49 10.00 3.54
C ALA A 241 -1.11 8.73 4.32
N GLN A 242 -1.18 7.58 3.66
CA GLN A 242 -0.72 6.31 4.22
C GLN A 242 -0.12 5.40 3.15
N VAL A 243 0.86 4.60 3.56
CA VAL A 243 1.44 3.51 2.75
C VAL A 243 1.47 2.26 3.61
N SER A 244 0.89 1.16 3.14
CA SER A 244 0.89 -0.14 3.84
C SER A 244 0.42 -0.07 5.32
N GLY A 245 -0.47 0.87 5.63
CA GLY A 245 -0.98 1.12 6.98
C GLY A 245 -0.13 2.06 7.83
N GLU A 246 1.01 2.54 7.33
CA GLU A 246 1.84 3.55 7.98
C GLU A 246 1.37 4.95 7.58
N VAL A 247 1.14 5.80 8.59
CA VAL A 247 0.57 7.13 8.38
C VAL A 247 1.70 8.12 8.10
N ILE A 248 1.56 8.85 7.01
CA ILE A 248 2.44 9.95 6.61
C ILE A 248 1.79 11.24 7.08
N GLU A 249 2.60 12.15 7.64
CA GLU A 249 2.15 13.47 8.04
C GLU A 249 1.47 14.20 6.86
N GLY A 250 0.46 15.00 7.19
CA GLY A 250 -0.38 15.65 6.20
C GLY A 250 0.41 16.66 5.38
N GLN A 251 0.24 16.63 4.07
CA GLN A 251 0.87 17.56 3.14
C GLN A 251 -0.18 18.21 2.24
N LYS A 252 0.15 19.38 1.71
CA LYS A 252 -0.68 20.09 0.73
C LYS A 252 -0.42 19.64 -0.70
N ASN A 253 0.72 19.01 -0.95
CA ASN A 253 1.13 18.56 -2.27
C ASN A 253 1.71 17.15 -2.18
N TYR A 254 1.13 16.24 -2.96
CA TYR A 254 1.66 14.89 -3.18
C TYR A 254 1.97 14.73 -4.65
N ILE A 255 3.24 14.45 -4.97
CA ILE A 255 3.71 14.05 -6.29
C ILE A 255 3.97 12.56 -6.22
N ILE A 256 3.17 11.79 -6.96
CA ILE A 256 3.20 10.34 -6.92
C ILE A 256 3.55 9.85 -8.32
N THR A 257 4.70 9.19 -8.45
CA THR A 257 5.18 8.64 -9.72
C THR A 257 5.41 7.15 -9.61
N LEU A 258 5.59 6.49 -10.74
CA LEU A 258 5.91 5.07 -10.83
C LEU A 258 7.32 4.86 -11.38
N LEU A 259 8.06 3.96 -10.75
CA LEU A 259 9.34 3.44 -11.23
C LEU A 259 9.08 2.08 -11.90
N PRO A 260 9.09 2.00 -13.24
CA PRO A 260 8.72 0.78 -13.94
C PRO A 260 9.79 -0.31 -13.74
N LYS A 261 9.35 -1.53 -13.42
CA LYS A 261 10.16 -2.75 -13.32
C LYS A 261 11.39 -2.59 -12.42
N SER A 262 11.25 -1.79 -11.36
CA SER A 262 12.38 -1.37 -10.52
C SER A 262 12.69 -2.31 -9.37
N LEU A 263 11.77 -3.22 -9.01
CA LEU A 263 12.01 -4.23 -7.97
C LEU A 263 11.95 -5.64 -8.56
N LYS A 264 13.00 -6.43 -8.35
CA LYS A 264 13.00 -7.88 -8.60
C LYS A 264 12.30 -8.58 -7.45
N LEU A 265 11.26 -9.36 -7.72
CA LEU A 265 10.50 -10.10 -6.73
C LEU A 265 10.53 -11.59 -7.08
N ILE A 266 10.82 -12.44 -6.10
CA ILE A 266 10.62 -13.89 -6.24
C ILE A 266 9.13 -14.19 -6.12
N VAL A 267 8.59 -14.86 -7.14
CA VAL A 267 7.16 -15.17 -7.27
C VAL A 267 6.95 -16.67 -7.58
N PRO A 268 5.74 -17.21 -7.34
CA PRO A 268 5.39 -18.56 -7.80
C PRO A 268 5.53 -18.74 -9.33
#